data_AF-A0A2W6S1U4-F1
#
_entry.id   AF-A0A2W6S1U4-F1
#
_cell.length_a   1.000
_cell.length_b   1.000
_cell.length_c   1.000
_cell.angle_alpha   90.00
_cell.angle_beta   90.00
_cell.angle_gamma   90.00
#
_symmetry.space_group_name_H-M   'P 1'
#
loop_
_entity.id
_entity.type
_entity.pdbx_description
1 polymer ?
#
loop_
_entity_poly.entity_id
_entity_poly.type
_entity_poly.pdbx_seq_one_letter_code
_entity_poly.pdbx_strand_id
1 'polypeptide(L)'
;MRQRGFNLIELTLVMALIVGLGALTYKLFKPSASMAAIRTEQSRAGQIVQSLTDLYVLQPSYAGLSTATLESTYNSKFIVRNDTLDTPSSIGASAIVQPGTAFGTNDSIDLIYQAVPNGSCVKLATALARSADFVRINSVEVQKPYSKLREDLLATQCATRDRNEVLFRYTNKNVSTQATDMSACECSPTIETQTLACADNASGSITQRRNATCPATTCPSRQWTSWVTTSNTCAANAAPVPVIDPQVPQSICTPITEQRVSNCPSDQIGFVVEGRTRACPSQQWGAWTPVTRKCIDPA
;
A
#
# COMPACT_ATOMS: atom_id res chain seq x y z
N MET A 1 -58.89 52.51 -51.18
CA MET A 1 -58.04 51.48 -50.53
C MET A 1 -56.59 51.79 -50.85
N ARG A 2 -55.81 52.25 -49.88
CA ARG A 2 -54.43 52.72 -50.11
C ARG A 2 -53.48 51.58 -49.79
N GLN A 3 -53.00 50.88 -50.83
CA GLN A 3 -51.96 49.86 -50.68
C GLN A 3 -50.69 50.55 -50.17
N ARG A 4 -50.33 50.32 -48.90
CA ARG A 4 -49.02 50.69 -48.36
C ARG A 4 -48.02 49.68 -48.94
N GLY A 5 -47.38 50.06 -50.05
CA GLY A 5 -46.24 49.31 -50.56
C GLY A 5 -45.14 49.32 -49.51
N PHE A 6 -44.73 48.15 -49.05
CA PHE A 6 -43.58 48.00 -48.16
C PHE A 6 -42.37 48.63 -48.85
N ASN A 7 -41.76 49.61 -48.19
CA ASN A 7 -40.58 50.27 -48.73
C ASN A 7 -39.41 49.28 -48.69
N LEU A 8 -38.59 49.26 -49.74
CA LEU A 8 -37.51 48.28 -49.93
C LEU A 8 -36.50 48.30 -48.77
N ILE A 9 -36.34 49.47 -48.13
CA ILE A 9 -35.51 49.71 -46.95
C ILE A 9 -36.06 49.02 -45.70
N GLU A 10 -37.38 48.94 -45.54
CA GLU A 10 -38.01 48.29 -44.39
C GLU A 10 -37.82 46.77 -44.46
N LEU A 11 -37.89 46.20 -45.66
CA LEU A 11 -37.72 44.76 -45.89
C LEU A 11 -36.26 44.31 -45.70
N THR A 12 -35.27 45.14 -46.09
CA THR A 12 -33.85 44.84 -45.83
C THR A 12 -33.49 44.94 -44.36
N LEU A 13 -34.09 45.86 -43.61
CA LEU A 13 -33.87 46.02 -42.17
C LEU A 13 -34.45 44.84 -41.37
N VAL A 14 -35.63 44.34 -41.77
CA VAL A 14 -36.24 43.13 -41.18
C VAL A 14 -35.39 41.89 -41.46
N MET A 15 -34.89 41.72 -42.69
CA MET A 15 -33.97 40.62 -43.03
C MET A 15 -32.69 40.66 -42.19
N ALA A 16 -32.06 41.84 -42.05
CA ALA A 16 -30.86 42.00 -41.24
C ALA A 16 -31.11 41.65 -39.76
N LEU A 17 -32.27 42.02 -39.23
CA LEU A 17 -32.67 41.70 -37.86
C LEU A 17 -32.91 40.20 -37.66
N ILE A 18 -33.56 39.52 -38.62
CA ILE A 18 -33.77 38.07 -38.58
C ILE A 18 -32.43 37.32 -38.64
N VAL A 19 -31.52 37.72 -39.53
CA VAL A 19 -30.18 37.12 -39.63
C VAL A 19 -29.37 37.36 -38.36
N GLY A 20 -29.45 38.57 -37.78
CA GLY A 20 -28.80 38.91 -36.52
C GLY A 20 -29.31 38.08 -35.34
N LEU A 21 -30.62 37.92 -35.21
CA LEU A 21 -31.23 37.08 -34.18
C LEU A 21 -30.92 35.59 -34.39
N GLY A 22 -30.88 35.12 -35.64
CA GLY A 22 -30.46 33.76 -35.99
C GLY A 22 -29.01 33.47 -35.59
N ALA A 23 -28.10 34.40 -35.84
CA ALA A 23 -26.70 34.26 -35.44
C ALA A 23 -26.52 34.31 -33.92
N LEU A 24 -27.28 35.17 -33.22
CA LEU A 24 -27.25 35.31 -31.77
C LEU A 24 -27.75 34.03 -31.08
N THR A 25 -28.90 33.51 -31.50
CA THR A 25 -29.47 32.27 -30.97
C THR A 25 -28.51 31.10 -31.23
N TYR A 26 -27.93 31.00 -32.43
CA TYR A 26 -26.95 29.96 -32.74
C TYR A 26 -25.72 29.99 -31.81
N LYS A 27 -25.17 31.18 -31.53
CA LYS A 27 -24.05 31.33 -30.58
C LYS A 27 -24.45 30.96 -29.14
N LEU A 28 -25.67 31.28 -28.73
CA LEU A 28 -26.18 30.99 -27.38
C LEU A 28 -26.51 29.50 -27.17
N PHE A 29 -27.06 28.82 -28.18
CA PHE A 29 -27.50 27.42 -28.05
C PHE A 29 -26.40 26.38 -28.31
N LYS A 30 -25.34 26.72 -29.06
CA LYS A 30 -24.18 25.84 -29.28
C LYS A 30 -23.56 25.24 -28.01
N PRO A 31 -23.21 26.03 -26.97
CA PRO A 31 -22.64 25.48 -25.75
C PRO A 31 -23.62 24.53 -25.01
N SER A 32 -24.92 24.85 -25.01
CA SER A 32 -25.98 24.06 -24.38
C SER A 32 -26.13 22.69 -25.04
N ALA A 33 -26.16 22.65 -26.39
CA ALA A 33 -26.26 21.41 -27.16
C ALA A 33 -25.02 20.51 -26.95
N SER A 34 -23.82 21.10 -26.88
CA SER A 34 -22.59 20.35 -26.62
C SER A 34 -22.61 19.66 -25.24
N MET A 35 -23.11 20.34 -24.20
CA MET A 35 -23.17 19.79 -22.84
C MET A 35 -24.20 18.67 -22.72
N ALA A 36 -25.36 18.81 -23.38
CA ALA A 36 -26.35 17.74 -23.44
C ALA A 36 -25.80 16.51 -24.17
N ALA A 37 -25.16 16.70 -25.32
CA ALA A 37 -24.52 15.62 -26.06
C ALA A 37 -23.46 14.91 -25.21
N ILE A 38 -22.62 15.66 -24.49
CA ILE A 38 -21.56 15.08 -23.62
C ILE A 38 -22.16 14.24 -22.50
N ARG A 39 -23.26 14.65 -21.87
CA ARG A 39 -23.93 13.84 -20.83
C ARG A 39 -24.50 12.54 -21.41
N THR A 40 -25.14 12.62 -22.56
CA THR A 40 -25.63 11.43 -23.26
C THR A 40 -24.48 10.49 -23.62
N GLU A 41 -23.37 11.04 -24.11
CA GLU A 41 -22.20 10.25 -24.47
C GLU A 41 -21.49 9.66 -23.26
N GLN A 42 -21.43 10.37 -22.13
CA GLN A 42 -20.90 9.83 -20.88
C GLN A 42 -21.69 8.59 -20.43
N SER A 43 -23.02 8.64 -20.51
CA SER A 43 -23.88 7.48 -20.23
C SER A 43 -23.65 6.35 -21.24
N ARG A 44 -23.57 6.68 -22.53
CA ARG A 44 -23.32 5.71 -23.60
C ARG A 44 -21.97 5.02 -23.45
N ALA A 45 -20.90 5.76 -23.18
CA ALA A 45 -19.56 5.24 -22.92
C ALA A 45 -19.57 4.29 -21.71
N GLY A 46 -20.25 4.66 -20.62
CA GLY A 46 -20.44 3.78 -19.47
C GLY A 46 -21.14 2.47 -19.82
N GLN A 47 -22.18 2.52 -20.66
CA GLN A 47 -22.87 1.32 -21.13
C GLN A 47 -22.01 0.45 -22.04
N ILE A 48 -21.19 1.05 -22.92
CA ILE A 48 -20.25 0.32 -23.79
C ILE A 48 -19.26 -0.46 -22.93
N VAL A 49 -18.58 0.24 -22.01
CA VAL A 49 -17.57 -0.36 -21.14
C VAL A 49 -18.19 -1.47 -20.30
N GLN A 50 -19.34 -1.22 -19.65
CA GLN A 50 -20.02 -2.24 -18.85
C GLN A 50 -20.38 -3.47 -19.69
N SER A 51 -20.97 -3.29 -20.88
CA SER A 51 -21.36 -4.41 -21.74
C SER A 51 -20.15 -5.25 -22.16
N LEU A 52 -19.02 -4.61 -22.47
CA LEU A 52 -17.78 -5.30 -22.81
C LEU A 52 -17.14 -5.99 -21.61
N THR A 53 -17.15 -5.36 -20.44
CA THR A 53 -16.68 -5.98 -19.20
C THR A 53 -17.50 -7.23 -18.88
N ASP A 54 -18.82 -7.18 -19.06
CA ASP A 54 -19.72 -8.33 -18.85
C ASP A 54 -19.45 -9.44 -19.89
N LEU A 55 -19.23 -9.09 -21.16
CA LEU A 55 -18.93 -10.05 -22.23
C LEU A 55 -17.62 -10.81 -22.00
N TYR A 56 -16.60 -10.12 -21.49
CA TYR A 56 -15.26 -10.68 -21.27
C TYR A 56 -15.02 -11.08 -19.80
N VAL A 57 -16.07 -11.19 -18.98
CA VAL A 57 -15.92 -11.47 -17.53
C VAL A 57 -15.21 -12.80 -17.25
N LEU A 58 -15.36 -13.79 -18.13
CA LEU A 58 -14.71 -15.11 -18.04
C LEU A 58 -13.37 -15.19 -18.79
N GLN A 59 -12.98 -14.11 -19.49
CA GLN A 59 -11.76 -14.08 -20.29
C GLN A 59 -10.62 -13.39 -19.52
N PRO A 60 -9.38 -13.91 -19.59
CA PRO A 60 -8.24 -13.31 -18.90
C PRO A 60 -7.72 -12.04 -19.57
N SER A 61 -8.20 -11.71 -20.79
CA SER A 61 -7.81 -10.51 -21.53
C SER A 61 -8.91 -10.10 -22.51
N TYR A 62 -8.84 -8.86 -23.00
CA TYR A 62 -9.66 -8.36 -24.11
C TYR A 62 -9.03 -8.64 -25.49
N ALA A 63 -8.16 -9.63 -25.61
CA ALA A 63 -7.58 -9.99 -26.91
C ALA A 63 -8.69 -10.28 -27.94
N GLY A 64 -8.54 -9.71 -29.14
CA GLY A 64 -9.56 -9.81 -30.20
C GLY A 64 -10.76 -8.88 -30.03
N LEU A 65 -10.80 -8.04 -28.99
CA LEU A 65 -11.80 -6.98 -28.87
C LEU A 65 -11.67 -6.01 -30.06
N SER A 66 -12.80 -5.69 -30.67
CA SER A 66 -12.88 -4.69 -31.72
C SER A 66 -14.25 -4.03 -31.69
N THR A 67 -14.40 -2.92 -32.41
CA THR A 67 -15.72 -2.31 -32.60
C THR A 67 -16.72 -3.29 -33.24
N ALA A 68 -16.27 -4.21 -34.10
CA ALA A 68 -17.13 -5.23 -34.71
C ALA A 68 -17.69 -6.23 -33.67
N THR A 69 -17.01 -6.43 -32.53
CA THR A 69 -17.54 -7.21 -31.41
C THR A 69 -18.81 -6.58 -30.83
N LEU A 70 -18.89 -5.25 -30.78
CA LEU A 70 -20.09 -4.53 -30.34
C LEU A 70 -21.24 -4.68 -31.32
N GLU A 71 -20.96 -4.62 -32.62
CA GLU A 71 -21.95 -4.79 -33.68
C GLU A 71 -22.55 -6.21 -33.65
N SER A 72 -21.68 -7.23 -33.62
CA SER A 72 -22.11 -8.64 -33.62
C SER A 72 -22.88 -9.05 -32.35
N THR A 73 -22.50 -8.50 -31.19
CA THR A 73 -23.07 -8.94 -29.89
C THR A 73 -24.25 -8.07 -29.44
N TYR A 74 -24.22 -6.77 -29.75
CA TYR A 74 -25.16 -5.77 -29.22
C TYR A 74 -25.80 -4.90 -30.32
N ASN A 75 -25.95 -5.45 -31.53
CA ASN A 75 -26.41 -4.79 -32.77
C ASN A 75 -27.53 -3.74 -32.61
N SER A 76 -28.49 -3.96 -31.70
CA SER A 76 -29.62 -3.05 -31.48
C SER A 76 -29.30 -1.83 -30.58
N LYS A 77 -28.19 -1.84 -29.86
CA LYS A 77 -27.85 -0.86 -28.81
C LYS A 77 -26.77 0.13 -29.25
N PHE A 78 -25.85 -0.27 -30.12
CA PHE A 78 -24.75 0.56 -30.58
C PHE A 78 -24.74 0.61 -32.11
N ILE A 79 -24.74 1.82 -32.67
CA ILE A 79 -24.68 2.03 -34.12
C ILE A 79 -23.21 2.00 -34.54
N VAL A 80 -22.82 0.92 -35.22
CA VAL A 80 -21.50 0.76 -35.82
C VAL A 80 -21.60 0.95 -37.33
N ARG A 81 -20.65 1.70 -37.90
CA ARG A 81 -20.51 1.91 -39.35
C ARG A 81 -19.03 1.86 -39.70
N ASN A 82 -18.67 1.03 -40.67
CA ASN A 82 -17.28 0.86 -41.13
C ASN A 82 -16.30 0.62 -39.96
N ASP A 83 -16.62 -0.32 -39.06
CA ASP A 83 -15.81 -0.65 -37.87
C ASP A 83 -15.61 0.50 -36.86
N THR A 84 -16.45 1.53 -36.91
CA THR A 84 -16.42 2.65 -35.98
C THR A 84 -17.80 2.92 -35.36
N LEU A 85 -17.82 3.34 -34.11
CA LEU A 85 -19.02 3.80 -33.42
C LEU A 85 -19.39 5.18 -33.94
N ASP A 86 -20.64 5.32 -34.36
CA ASP A 86 -21.20 6.63 -34.69
C ASP A 86 -21.20 7.52 -33.44
N THR A 87 -20.81 8.78 -33.55
CA THR A 87 -20.78 9.72 -32.42
C THR A 87 -21.48 11.02 -32.81
N PRO A 88 -22.08 11.75 -31.86
CA PRO A 88 -22.59 13.07 -32.16
C PRO A 88 -21.48 13.95 -32.74
N SER A 89 -21.76 14.63 -33.86
CA SER A 89 -20.79 15.48 -34.56
C SER A 89 -20.22 16.64 -33.72
N SER A 90 -20.90 16.98 -32.62
CA SER A 90 -20.44 17.95 -31.61
C SER A 90 -19.35 17.39 -30.68
N ILE A 91 -19.16 16.07 -30.64
CA ILE A 91 -18.21 15.37 -29.79
C ILE A 91 -17.02 14.88 -30.61
N GLY A 92 -17.28 14.18 -31.72
CA GLY A 92 -16.25 13.59 -32.57
C GLY A 92 -16.82 13.21 -33.93
N ALA A 93 -15.96 12.72 -34.81
CA ALA A 93 -16.42 12.10 -36.06
C ALA A 93 -16.85 10.65 -35.82
N SER A 94 -16.10 9.93 -35.00
CA SER A 94 -16.32 8.53 -34.69
C SER A 94 -15.62 8.14 -33.40
N ALA A 95 -15.93 6.95 -32.88
CA ALA A 95 -15.15 6.32 -31.83
C ALA A 95 -14.78 4.87 -32.19
N ILE A 96 -13.68 4.38 -31.65
CA ILE A 96 -13.21 3.00 -31.83
C ILE A 96 -13.05 2.36 -30.45
N VAL A 97 -13.35 1.06 -30.39
CA VAL A 97 -13.04 0.22 -29.25
C VAL A 97 -12.00 -0.81 -29.65
N GLN A 98 -10.95 -0.94 -28.84
CA GLN A 98 -9.88 -1.90 -29.04
C GLN A 98 -9.30 -2.35 -27.69
N PRO A 99 -8.55 -3.47 -27.64
CA PRO A 99 -7.79 -3.82 -26.45
C PRO A 99 -6.72 -2.76 -26.17
N GLY A 100 -6.62 -2.40 -24.89
CA GLY A 100 -5.57 -1.58 -24.32
C GLY A 100 -4.66 -2.40 -23.42
N THR A 101 -3.52 -1.81 -23.04
CA THR A 101 -2.55 -2.39 -22.10
C THR A 101 -2.22 -1.38 -21.01
N ALA A 102 -2.67 -1.65 -19.78
CA ALA A 102 -2.43 -0.85 -18.59
C ALA A 102 -1.32 -1.44 -17.71
N PHE A 103 -1.49 -2.69 -17.28
CA PHE A 103 -0.59 -3.43 -16.40
C PHE A 103 -0.10 -4.73 -17.03
N GLY A 104 -0.91 -5.33 -17.91
CA GLY A 104 -0.59 -6.50 -18.71
C GLY A 104 -1.10 -6.39 -20.15
N THR A 105 -0.72 -7.34 -20.99
CA THR A 105 -1.09 -7.32 -22.41
C THR A 105 -2.60 -7.47 -22.61
N ASN A 106 -3.22 -6.52 -23.31
CA ASN A 106 -4.66 -6.54 -23.64
C ASN A 106 -5.58 -6.63 -22.41
N ASP A 107 -5.16 -6.09 -21.26
CA ASP A 107 -5.85 -6.16 -19.98
C ASP A 107 -6.87 -5.04 -19.74
N SER A 108 -7.04 -4.15 -20.72
CA SER A 108 -7.90 -2.98 -20.61
C SER A 108 -8.68 -2.73 -21.90
N ILE A 109 -9.70 -1.90 -21.80
CA ILE A 109 -10.51 -1.44 -22.93
C ILE A 109 -10.08 -0.01 -23.26
N ASP A 110 -9.66 0.21 -24.49
CA ASP A 110 -9.42 1.56 -25.02
C ASP A 110 -10.64 2.02 -25.82
N LEU A 111 -11.26 3.11 -25.38
CA LEU A 111 -12.29 3.84 -26.10
C LEU A 111 -11.67 5.12 -26.68
N ILE A 112 -11.53 5.16 -27.99
CA ILE A 112 -10.79 6.22 -28.70
C ILE A 112 -11.76 7.05 -29.52
N TYR A 113 -11.94 8.31 -29.14
CA TYR A 113 -12.71 9.28 -29.91
C TYR A 113 -11.82 9.98 -30.94
N GLN A 114 -12.25 9.99 -32.19
CA GLN A 114 -11.54 10.60 -33.31
C GLN A 114 -12.13 11.96 -33.71
N ALA A 115 -11.24 12.84 -34.17
CA ALA A 115 -11.59 14.16 -34.70
C ALA A 115 -12.45 15.02 -33.74
N VAL A 116 -12.14 14.96 -32.44
CA VAL A 116 -12.81 15.71 -31.38
C VAL A 116 -12.50 17.21 -31.51
N PRO A 117 -13.51 18.08 -31.68
CA PRO A 117 -13.28 19.52 -31.75
C PRO A 117 -12.62 20.08 -30.48
N ASN A 118 -11.71 21.04 -30.61
CA ASN A 118 -11.05 21.69 -29.46
C ASN A 118 -12.04 22.17 -28.36
N GLY A 119 -13.16 22.78 -28.74
CA GLY A 119 -14.19 23.28 -27.81
C GLY A 119 -14.99 22.21 -27.07
N SER A 120 -14.94 20.95 -27.54
CA SER A 120 -15.57 19.80 -26.91
C SER A 120 -14.56 18.88 -26.23
N CYS A 121 -13.29 18.93 -26.63
CA CYS A 121 -12.21 18.08 -26.11
C CYS A 121 -12.07 18.16 -24.59
N VAL A 122 -11.96 19.37 -24.03
CA VAL A 122 -11.82 19.54 -22.57
C VAL A 122 -13.04 19.01 -21.82
N LYS A 123 -14.24 19.28 -22.35
CA LYS A 123 -15.50 18.88 -21.71
C LYS A 123 -15.72 17.37 -21.78
N LEU A 124 -15.39 16.74 -22.90
CA LEU A 124 -15.47 15.28 -23.07
C LEU A 124 -14.46 14.60 -22.14
N ALA A 125 -13.20 15.05 -22.18
CA ALA A 125 -12.13 14.53 -21.32
C ALA A 125 -12.50 14.63 -19.84
N THR A 126 -12.94 15.80 -19.37
CA THR A 126 -13.35 15.98 -17.95
C THR A 126 -14.57 15.14 -17.57
N ALA A 127 -15.53 14.94 -18.48
CA ALA A 127 -16.73 14.15 -18.21
C ALA A 127 -16.42 12.65 -18.06
N LEU A 128 -15.59 12.09 -18.94
CA LEU A 128 -15.28 10.66 -18.96
C LEU A 128 -14.05 10.29 -18.10
N ALA A 129 -13.19 11.26 -17.78
CA ALA A 129 -12.01 11.06 -16.90
C ALA A 129 -12.34 10.46 -15.54
N ARG A 130 -13.57 10.69 -15.03
CA ARG A 130 -14.01 10.15 -13.74
C ARG A 130 -14.24 8.65 -13.75
N SER A 131 -14.61 8.08 -14.90
CA SER A 131 -14.84 6.64 -15.05
C SER A 131 -13.66 5.90 -15.68
N ALA A 132 -12.79 6.62 -16.40
CA ALA A 132 -11.60 6.07 -17.01
C ALA A 132 -10.40 6.07 -16.04
N ASP A 133 -9.53 5.06 -16.15
CA ASP A 133 -8.30 4.96 -15.38
C ASP A 133 -7.15 5.75 -16.03
N PHE A 134 -7.12 5.79 -17.37
CA PHE A 134 -6.15 6.57 -18.14
C PHE A 134 -6.88 7.48 -19.12
N VAL A 135 -6.33 8.67 -19.32
CA VAL A 135 -6.79 9.59 -20.36
C VAL A 135 -5.57 10.09 -21.12
N ARG A 136 -5.61 9.91 -22.44
CA ARG A 136 -4.59 10.40 -23.36
C ARG A 136 -5.23 11.28 -24.41
N ILE A 137 -4.60 12.42 -24.67
CA ILE A 137 -5.04 13.35 -25.71
C ILE A 137 -3.94 13.43 -26.73
N ASN A 138 -4.27 13.07 -27.97
CA ASN A 138 -3.32 12.83 -29.03
C ASN A 138 -2.28 11.80 -28.53
N SER A 139 -1.05 12.23 -28.30
CA SER A 139 0.05 11.37 -27.83
C SER A 139 0.47 11.65 -26.39
N VAL A 140 -0.27 12.51 -25.66
CA VAL A 140 0.11 12.95 -24.32
C VAL A 140 -0.86 12.42 -23.28
N GLU A 141 -0.35 11.72 -22.29
CA GLU A 141 -1.13 11.25 -21.15
C GLU A 141 -1.44 12.42 -20.21
N VAL A 142 -2.72 12.73 -20.06
CA VAL A 142 -3.21 13.77 -19.15
C VAL A 142 -3.71 13.19 -17.83
N GLN A 143 -3.96 11.89 -17.78
CA GLN A 143 -4.29 11.13 -16.58
C GLN A 143 -3.63 9.75 -16.62
N LYS A 144 -2.89 9.44 -15.57
CA LYS A 144 -2.31 8.12 -15.29
C LYS A 144 -3.21 7.33 -14.31
N PRO A 145 -3.06 6.01 -14.21
CA PRO A 145 -3.82 5.19 -13.28
C PRO A 145 -3.59 5.68 -11.86
N TYR A 146 -4.68 5.72 -11.08
CA TYR A 146 -4.70 6.20 -9.69
C TYR A 146 -4.25 7.66 -9.48
N SER A 147 -4.11 8.44 -10.57
CA SER A 147 -3.73 9.85 -10.51
C SER A 147 -4.90 10.76 -10.85
N LYS A 148 -4.85 12.00 -10.37
CA LYS A 148 -5.81 13.02 -10.77
C LYS A 148 -5.53 13.49 -12.19
N LEU A 149 -6.61 13.87 -12.89
CA LEU A 149 -6.54 14.52 -14.19
C LEU A 149 -5.69 15.81 -14.10
N ARG A 150 -4.71 15.95 -15.00
CA ARG A 150 -3.87 17.15 -15.12
C ARG A 150 -4.56 18.18 -16.00
N GLU A 151 -5.32 19.07 -15.37
CA GLU A 151 -6.18 20.06 -16.03
C GLU A 151 -5.39 21.06 -16.89
N ASP A 152 -4.17 21.40 -16.46
CA ASP A 152 -3.22 22.26 -17.16
C ASP A 152 -2.77 21.67 -18.50
N LEU A 153 -2.35 20.40 -18.48
CA LEU A 153 -1.95 19.68 -19.68
C LEU A 153 -3.14 19.36 -20.57
N LEU A 154 -4.30 19.06 -19.98
CA LEU A 154 -5.54 18.84 -20.71
C LEU A 154 -5.90 20.05 -21.58
N ALA A 155 -5.99 21.24 -20.99
CA ALA A 155 -6.35 22.46 -21.72
C ALA A 155 -5.35 22.75 -22.83
N THR A 156 -4.06 22.59 -22.53
CA THR A 156 -2.97 22.77 -23.50
C THR A 156 -3.09 21.82 -24.68
N GLN A 157 -3.26 20.51 -24.43
CA GLN A 157 -3.32 19.50 -25.48
C GLN A 157 -4.56 19.58 -26.35
N CYS A 158 -5.72 19.93 -25.76
CA CYS A 158 -6.94 20.15 -26.53
C CYS A 158 -6.87 21.39 -27.43
N ALA A 159 -6.03 22.37 -27.10
CA ALA A 159 -5.83 23.57 -27.91
C ALA A 159 -4.80 23.37 -29.04
N THR A 160 -3.96 22.34 -28.96
CA THR A 160 -2.90 22.08 -29.95
C THR A 160 -3.44 21.78 -31.35
N ARG A 161 -4.65 21.21 -31.46
CA ARG A 161 -5.26 20.82 -32.74
C ARG A 161 -6.74 21.18 -32.76
N ASP A 162 -7.26 21.50 -33.95
CA ASP A 162 -8.70 21.68 -34.17
C ASP A 162 -9.47 20.37 -34.03
N ARG A 163 -8.79 19.25 -34.31
CA ARG A 163 -9.32 17.89 -34.28
C ARG A 163 -8.37 17.01 -33.47
N ASN A 164 -8.81 16.61 -32.29
CA ASN A 164 -8.03 15.84 -31.33
C ASN A 164 -8.44 14.37 -31.36
N GLU A 165 -7.49 13.51 -31.05
CA GLU A 165 -7.78 12.14 -30.62
C GLU A 165 -7.87 12.13 -29.09
N VAL A 166 -8.91 11.52 -28.52
CA VAL A 166 -9.07 11.39 -27.07
C VAL A 166 -9.28 9.93 -26.74
N LEU A 167 -8.31 9.33 -26.07
CA LEU A 167 -8.36 7.94 -25.61
C LEU A 167 -8.71 7.90 -24.13
N PHE A 168 -9.70 7.08 -23.80
CA PHE A 168 -10.07 6.69 -22.44
C PHE A 168 -9.78 5.21 -22.26
N ARG A 169 -9.01 4.86 -21.24
CA ARG A 169 -8.70 3.47 -20.90
C ARG A 169 -9.43 3.04 -19.65
N TYR A 170 -10.02 1.86 -19.70
CA TYR A 170 -10.74 1.22 -18.60
C TYR A 170 -10.07 -0.11 -18.28
N THR A 171 -9.50 -0.23 -17.09
CA THR A 171 -8.78 -1.43 -16.65
C THR A 171 -9.74 -2.54 -16.27
N ASN A 172 -9.39 -3.78 -16.62
CA ASN A 172 -10.16 -4.92 -16.14
C ASN A 172 -9.90 -5.12 -14.65
N LYS A 173 -10.89 -4.81 -13.82
CA LYS A 173 -10.82 -5.05 -12.36
C LYS A 173 -10.89 -6.54 -11.99
N ASN A 174 -11.33 -7.40 -12.93
CA ASN A 174 -11.43 -8.85 -12.76
C ASN A 174 -10.18 -9.60 -13.26
N VAL A 175 -9.27 -8.92 -13.97
CA VAL A 175 -7.92 -9.44 -14.08
C VAL A 175 -7.38 -9.33 -12.66
N SER A 176 -7.43 -10.44 -11.94
CA SER A 176 -6.44 -10.76 -10.92
C SER A 176 -5.10 -10.59 -11.62
N THR A 177 -4.61 -9.34 -11.66
CA THR A 177 -3.20 -9.09 -11.51
C THR A 177 -2.87 -9.92 -10.30
N GLN A 178 -2.24 -11.06 -10.56
CA GLN A 178 -1.31 -11.70 -9.67
C GLN A 178 -1.06 -10.76 -8.50
N ALA A 179 -1.61 -11.07 -7.32
CA ALA A 179 -1.55 -10.22 -6.14
C ALA A 179 -0.10 -9.89 -5.71
N THR A 180 0.88 -10.38 -6.47
CA THR A 180 2.28 -10.00 -6.50
C THR A 180 2.55 -8.60 -7.09
N ASP A 181 1.73 -8.04 -7.98
CA ASP A 181 1.96 -6.68 -8.55
C ASP A 181 1.17 -5.57 -7.84
N MET A 182 0.02 -5.87 -7.22
CA MET A 182 -0.70 -4.87 -6.40
C MET A 182 0.03 -4.49 -5.11
N SER A 183 1.03 -5.27 -4.71
CA SER A 183 1.96 -4.94 -3.61
C SER A 183 3.25 -4.25 -4.11
N ALA A 184 3.50 -4.23 -5.44
CA ALA A 184 4.78 -3.82 -6.01
C ALA A 184 4.89 -2.31 -6.33
N CYS A 185 3.79 -1.56 -6.39
CA CYS A 185 3.83 -0.10 -6.61
C CYS A 185 3.49 0.74 -5.37
N GLU A 186 3.39 0.15 -4.17
CA GLU A 186 3.33 0.88 -2.89
C GLU A 186 4.73 1.23 -2.38
N CYS A 187 5.47 2.03 -3.14
CA CYS A 187 6.70 2.61 -2.60
C CYS A 187 6.35 3.81 -1.71
N SER A 188 6.11 3.55 -0.42
CA SER A 188 6.03 4.59 0.60
C SER A 188 7.42 4.83 1.22
N PRO A 189 7.87 6.09 1.37
CA PRO A 189 9.11 6.39 2.08
C PRO A 189 9.02 5.85 3.51
N THR A 190 10.04 5.12 3.94
CA THR A 190 10.07 4.45 5.24
C THR A 190 11.45 4.62 5.86
N ILE A 191 11.48 4.55 7.19
CA ILE A 191 12.68 4.58 8.00
C ILE A 191 12.89 3.17 8.54
N GLU A 192 14.11 2.67 8.43
CA GLU A 192 14.51 1.40 9.05
C GLU A 192 15.59 1.67 10.09
N THR A 193 15.48 0.98 11.22
CA THR A 193 16.44 1.05 12.32
C THR A 193 16.96 -0.34 12.59
N GLN A 194 18.27 -0.49 12.70
CA GLN A 194 18.92 -1.74 13.11
C GLN A 194 19.80 -1.52 14.33
N THR A 195 19.96 -2.57 15.13
CA THR A 195 20.87 -2.59 16.27
C THR A 195 21.92 -3.67 16.05
N LEU A 196 23.19 -3.28 16.03
CA LEU A 196 24.33 -4.17 15.89
C LEU A 196 25.01 -4.35 17.25
N ALA A 197 25.56 -5.54 17.47
CA ALA A 197 26.44 -5.80 18.60
C ALA A 197 27.76 -5.04 18.42
N CYS A 198 28.40 -4.69 19.54
CA CYS A 198 29.75 -4.16 19.54
C CYS A 198 30.76 -5.25 19.12
N ALA A 199 31.95 -4.83 18.70
CA ALA A 199 33.04 -5.75 18.37
C ALA A 199 33.46 -6.62 19.58
N ASP A 200 34.09 -7.76 19.30
CA ASP A 200 34.52 -8.73 20.31
C ASP A 200 35.38 -8.07 21.37
N ASN A 201 34.87 -7.93 22.61
CA ASN A 201 35.44 -7.30 23.83
C ASN A 201 34.81 -5.96 24.30
N ALA A 202 33.76 -5.47 23.63
CA ALA A 202 32.99 -4.31 24.09
C ALA A 202 31.56 -4.69 24.47
N SER A 203 31.00 -4.02 25.47
CA SER A 203 29.57 -4.07 25.82
C SER A 203 28.86 -2.80 25.38
N GLY A 204 27.59 -2.93 25.05
CA GLY A 204 26.77 -1.86 24.50
C GLY A 204 26.15 -2.25 23.17
N SER A 205 25.66 -1.27 22.43
CA SER A 205 25.07 -1.48 21.10
C SER A 205 25.29 -0.29 20.17
N ILE A 206 25.29 -0.59 18.88
CA ILE A 206 25.32 0.41 17.81
C ILE A 206 23.93 0.46 17.18
N THR A 207 23.24 1.58 17.29
CA THR A 207 21.98 1.82 16.59
C THR A 207 22.26 2.58 15.30
N GLN A 208 21.77 2.04 14.19
CA GLN A 208 21.89 2.66 12.88
C GLN A 208 20.51 2.87 12.26
N ARG A 209 20.37 3.91 11.46
CA ARG A 209 19.16 4.27 10.74
C ARG A 209 19.48 4.48 9.26
N ARG A 210 18.59 4.02 8.37
CA ARG A 210 18.61 4.38 6.95
C ARG A 210 17.21 4.79 6.49
N ASN A 211 17.16 5.60 5.44
CA ASN A 211 15.92 6.06 4.83
C ASN A 211 15.73 5.35 3.49
N ALA A 212 14.48 5.09 3.14
CA ALA A 212 14.08 4.62 1.82
C ALA A 212 13.47 5.78 1.01
N THR A 213 13.94 5.95 -0.22
CA THR A 213 13.39 6.90 -1.20
C THR A 213 12.85 6.17 -2.43
N CYS A 214 11.88 6.79 -3.10
CA CYS A 214 11.16 6.24 -4.26
C CYS A 214 11.34 7.17 -5.47
N PRO A 215 12.44 7.07 -6.23
CA PRO A 215 12.84 8.11 -7.18
C PRO A 215 12.18 8.06 -8.57
N ALA A 216 11.21 7.17 -8.85
CA ALA A 216 10.59 7.03 -10.17
C ALA A 216 9.09 7.34 -10.22
N THR A 217 8.65 7.87 -11.37
CA THR A 217 7.25 8.26 -11.67
C THR A 217 6.41 7.16 -12.33
N THR A 218 6.96 5.95 -12.46
CA THR A 218 6.33 4.73 -12.99
C THR A 218 6.87 3.55 -12.19
N CYS A 219 6.12 3.13 -11.16
CA CYS A 219 6.41 2.01 -10.25
C CYS A 219 7.87 1.94 -9.73
N PRO A 220 8.26 2.84 -8.81
CA PRO A 220 9.60 2.85 -8.23
C PRO A 220 9.87 1.63 -7.34
N SER A 221 11.01 0.96 -7.55
CA SER A 221 11.58 0.07 -6.55
C SER A 221 12.19 0.89 -5.41
N ARG A 222 12.09 0.38 -4.18
CA ARG A 222 12.59 1.05 -2.97
C ARG A 222 14.12 1.16 -3.03
N GLN A 223 14.65 2.39 -3.02
CA GLN A 223 16.09 2.63 -2.92
C GLN A 223 16.46 3.05 -1.51
N TRP A 224 17.34 2.27 -0.89
CA TRP A 224 17.85 2.53 0.46
C TRP A 224 19.07 3.43 0.41
N THR A 225 19.13 4.41 1.32
CA THR A 225 20.36 5.14 1.60
C THR A 225 21.36 4.26 2.35
N SER A 226 22.61 4.70 2.43
CA SER A 226 23.59 4.13 3.35
C SER A 226 23.09 4.23 4.80
N TRP A 227 23.51 3.27 5.62
CA TRP A 227 23.28 3.28 7.06
C TRP A 227 24.02 4.46 7.71
N VAL A 228 23.34 5.15 8.62
CA VAL A 228 23.91 6.23 9.43
C VAL A 228 23.79 5.83 10.89
N THR A 229 24.90 5.85 11.64
CA THR A 229 24.89 5.57 13.08
C THR A 229 24.22 6.70 13.84
N THR A 230 23.13 6.39 14.55
CA THR A 230 22.38 7.35 15.39
C THR A 230 22.79 7.27 16.85
N SER A 231 23.27 6.11 17.31
CA SER A 231 23.80 5.93 18.65
C SER A 231 24.90 4.88 18.65
N ASN A 232 25.95 5.11 19.43
CA ASN A 232 26.99 4.13 19.70
C ASN A 232 27.30 4.18 21.19
N THR A 233 26.95 3.09 21.89
CA THR A 233 27.18 2.93 23.33
C THR A 233 28.26 1.90 23.65
N CYS A 234 29.03 1.48 22.64
CA CYS A 234 30.08 0.49 22.82
C CYS A 234 31.16 1.01 23.76
N ALA A 235 31.28 0.38 24.91
CA ALA A 235 32.34 0.58 25.87
C ALA A 235 33.17 -0.70 25.97
N ALA A 236 34.49 -0.55 26.06
CA ALA A 236 35.36 -1.70 26.33
C ALA A 236 34.89 -2.38 27.63
N ASN A 237 34.73 -3.70 27.59
CA ASN A 237 34.42 -4.46 28.79
C ASN A 237 35.54 -4.21 29.80
N ALA A 238 35.16 -3.95 31.06
CA ALA A 238 36.12 -3.96 32.15
C ALA A 238 36.89 -5.29 32.09
N ALA A 239 38.20 -5.23 32.31
CA ALA A 239 39.07 -6.40 32.26
C ALA A 239 38.45 -7.55 33.06
N PRO A 240 38.50 -8.80 32.57
CA PRO A 240 37.99 -9.95 33.30
C PRO A 240 38.52 -9.92 34.74
N VAL A 241 37.60 -10.00 35.71
CA VAL A 241 38.00 -10.23 37.10
C VAL A 241 38.81 -11.53 37.09
N PRO A 242 40.02 -11.58 37.67
CA PRO A 242 40.84 -12.79 37.68
C PRO A 242 40.01 -13.94 38.23
N VAL A 243 39.98 -15.04 37.48
CA VAL A 243 39.28 -16.26 37.84
C VAL A 243 39.88 -16.76 39.16
N ILE A 244 39.11 -16.68 40.24
CA ILE A 244 39.41 -17.42 41.46
C ILE A 244 39.09 -18.89 41.13
N ASP A 245 40.15 -19.70 41.05
CA ASP A 245 40.08 -21.14 40.82
C ASP A 245 39.13 -21.81 41.83
N PRO A 246 38.17 -22.66 41.41
CA PRO A 246 37.30 -23.38 42.34
C PRO A 246 38.14 -24.29 43.25
N GLN A 247 38.31 -23.90 44.51
CA GLN A 247 38.87 -24.80 45.50
C GLN A 247 37.95 -26.02 45.66
N VAL A 248 38.49 -27.20 45.35
CA VAL A 248 37.90 -28.52 45.61
C VAL A 248 37.41 -28.56 47.07
N PRO A 249 36.17 -29.03 47.34
CA PRO A 249 35.67 -29.13 48.71
C PRO A 249 36.55 -30.09 49.50
N GLN A 250 37.31 -29.57 50.46
CA GLN A 250 38.04 -30.39 51.42
C GLN A 250 37.02 -31.16 52.26
N SER A 251 37.30 -32.44 52.53
CA SER A 251 36.45 -33.30 53.36
C SER A 251 36.34 -32.75 54.79
N ILE A 252 35.32 -31.94 55.05
CA ILE A 252 35.03 -31.45 56.38
C ILE A 252 34.46 -32.63 57.18
N CYS A 253 35.33 -33.31 57.93
CA CYS A 253 34.91 -34.21 58.99
C CYS A 253 34.52 -33.34 60.21
N THR A 254 33.23 -33.25 60.51
CA THR A 254 32.72 -32.58 61.71
C THR A 254 32.69 -33.55 62.90
N PRO A 255 33.22 -33.18 64.08
CA PRO A 255 33.19 -34.05 65.26
C PRO A 255 31.75 -34.31 65.70
N ILE A 256 31.43 -35.57 66.03
CA ILE A 256 30.11 -35.98 66.49
C ILE A 256 30.17 -36.23 67.99
N THR A 257 29.24 -35.67 68.74
CA THR A 257 29.07 -35.91 70.19
C THR A 257 27.94 -36.91 70.42
N GLU A 258 28.18 -37.87 71.32
CA GLU A 258 27.19 -38.85 71.76
C GLU A 258 27.03 -38.75 73.28
N GLN A 259 25.80 -38.86 73.77
CA GLN A 259 25.47 -38.87 75.19
C GLN A 259 24.78 -40.16 75.58
N ARG A 260 25.06 -40.65 76.80
CA ARG A 260 24.36 -41.78 77.40
C ARG A 260 24.04 -41.51 78.86
N VAL A 261 23.05 -42.22 79.39
CA VAL A 261 22.73 -42.23 80.81
C VAL A 261 23.29 -43.51 81.44
N SER A 262 24.03 -43.37 82.52
CA SER A 262 24.55 -44.46 83.35
C SER A 262 24.13 -44.29 84.81
N ASN A 263 24.18 -45.38 85.56
CA ASN A 263 23.82 -45.40 86.98
C ASN A 263 24.89 -44.68 87.81
N CYS A 264 24.48 -44.15 88.96
CA CYS A 264 25.43 -43.64 89.94
C CYS A 264 26.36 -44.77 90.44
N PRO A 265 27.64 -44.47 90.74
CA PRO A 265 28.53 -45.41 91.40
C PRO A 265 27.99 -45.76 92.80
N SER A 266 28.44 -46.91 93.32
CA SER A 266 27.87 -47.66 94.45
C SER A 266 27.31 -46.80 95.59
N ASP A 267 26.11 -47.19 96.04
CA ASP A 267 25.32 -46.67 97.17
C ASP A 267 24.69 -45.28 96.97
N GLN A 268 24.63 -44.76 95.75
CA GLN A 268 23.90 -43.54 95.41
C GLN A 268 22.66 -43.78 94.57
N ILE A 269 21.60 -43.01 94.80
CA ILE A 269 20.37 -43.00 93.99
C ILE A 269 20.43 -41.84 93.00
N GLY A 270 20.14 -42.10 91.72
CA GLY A 270 20.07 -41.07 90.69
C GLY A 270 20.67 -41.50 89.35
N PHE A 271 21.18 -40.54 88.58
CA PHE A 271 21.76 -40.79 87.26
C PHE A 271 22.98 -39.94 86.95
N VAL A 272 23.84 -40.48 86.06
CA VAL A 272 24.97 -39.78 85.46
C VAL A 272 24.74 -39.69 83.96
N VAL A 273 24.80 -38.49 83.40
CA VAL A 273 24.86 -38.29 81.95
C VAL A 273 26.32 -38.21 81.56
N GLU A 274 26.77 -39.12 80.72
CA GLU A 274 28.11 -39.14 80.16
C GLU A 274 28.09 -38.72 78.70
N GLY A 275 29.14 -38.02 78.27
CA GLY A 275 29.35 -37.61 76.89
C GLY A 275 30.70 -38.10 76.37
N ARG A 276 30.76 -38.45 75.09
CA ARG A 276 32.01 -38.65 74.35
C ARG A 276 31.95 -37.98 72.99
N THR A 277 33.11 -37.65 72.45
CA THR A 277 33.25 -37.00 71.14
C THR A 277 34.06 -37.89 70.21
N ARG A 278 33.62 -38.06 68.97
CA ARG A 278 34.39 -38.71 67.90
C ARG A 278 35.26 -37.66 67.22
N ALA A 279 36.58 -37.78 67.36
CA ALA A 279 37.52 -36.83 66.78
C ALA A 279 37.74 -37.07 65.29
N CYS A 280 37.99 -35.99 64.55
CA CYS A 280 38.39 -36.01 63.15
C CYS A 280 39.87 -35.64 63.06
N PRO A 281 40.70 -36.31 62.21
CA PRO A 281 40.34 -37.29 61.18
C PRO A 281 40.41 -38.76 61.62
N SER A 282 40.80 -39.04 62.87
CA SER A 282 41.01 -40.43 63.34
C SER A 282 39.74 -41.28 63.38
N GLN A 283 38.56 -40.64 63.37
CA GLN A 283 37.25 -41.28 63.58
C GLN A 283 37.16 -42.11 64.86
N GLN A 284 38.08 -41.89 65.81
CA GLN A 284 38.10 -42.60 67.07
C GLN A 284 37.23 -41.88 68.09
N TRP A 285 36.48 -42.68 68.85
CA TRP A 285 35.70 -42.20 69.98
C TRP A 285 36.62 -41.95 71.18
N GLY A 286 36.50 -40.77 71.79
CA GLY A 286 37.09 -40.51 73.10
C GLY A 286 36.44 -41.35 74.21
N ALA A 287 37.05 -41.35 75.38
CA ALA A 287 36.47 -41.95 76.57
C ALA A 287 35.15 -41.25 76.97
N TRP A 288 34.27 -42.00 77.63
CA TRP A 288 33.07 -41.42 78.24
C TRP A 288 33.48 -40.55 79.43
N THR A 289 32.98 -39.32 79.46
CA THR A 289 33.24 -38.34 80.53
C THR A 289 31.92 -37.84 81.11
N PRO A 290 31.81 -37.65 82.44
CA PRO A 290 30.56 -37.18 83.04
C PRO A 290 30.30 -35.72 82.64
N VAL A 291 29.15 -35.47 82.02
CA VAL A 291 28.66 -34.13 81.67
C VAL A 291 27.80 -33.58 82.81
N THR A 292 26.90 -34.43 83.32
CA THR A 292 26.00 -34.07 84.42
C THR A 292 25.91 -35.23 85.39
N ARG A 293 26.07 -34.96 86.68
CA ARG A 293 25.87 -35.93 87.75
C ARG A 293 24.75 -35.47 88.67
N LYS A 294 23.71 -36.30 88.82
CA LYS A 294 22.61 -36.10 89.77
C LYS A 294 22.47 -37.37 90.60
N CYS A 295 23.43 -37.55 91.50
CA CYS A 295 23.49 -38.66 92.43
C CYS A 295 23.32 -38.10 93.85
N ILE A 296 22.48 -38.76 94.64
CA ILE A 296 22.25 -38.45 96.05
C ILE A 296 22.55 -39.69 96.89
N ASP A 297 23.13 -39.49 98.06
CA ASP A 297 23.26 -40.56 99.04
C ASP A 297 21.88 -40.82 99.66
N PRO A 298 21.41 -42.08 99.74
CA PRO A 298 20.20 -42.40 100.48
C PRO A 298 20.46 -42.09 101.97
N ALA A 299 19.61 -41.22 102.54
CA ALA A 299 19.64 -40.86 103.95
C ALA A 299 19.25 -42.03 104.86
#